data_AF-A0A5B8UYI8-F1
#
_entry.id   AF-A0A5B8UYI8-F1
#
_cell.length_a   1.000
_cell.length_b   1.000
_cell.length_c   1.000
_cell.angle_alpha   90.00
_cell.angle_beta   90.00
_cell.angle_gamma   90.00
#
_symmetry.space_group_name_H-M   'P 1'
#
loop_
_entity.id
_entity.type
_entity.pdbx_description
1 polymer ?
#
loop_
_entity_poly.entity_id
_entity_poly.type
_entity_poly.pdbx_seq_one_letter_code
_entity_poly.pdbx_strand_id
1 'polypeptide(L)'
;MIKNTELITEAKAWIRRKNGPDEIIRVVPELESKSKVLVYNLYTAFEETPDHLGRILFDEQGYWIYDGEVLTIAEQEQLAKFIINYVERF
;
A
#
# COMPACT_ATOMS: atom_id res chain seq x y z
N MET A 1 5.01 17.80 10.64
CA MET A 1 3.54 17.60 10.56
C MET A 1 3.28 16.67 9.40
N ILE A 2 3.03 15.39 9.68
CA ILE A 2 2.52 14.46 8.68
C ILE A 2 1.08 14.89 8.42
N LYS A 3 0.74 15.16 7.15
CA LYS A 3 -0.66 15.36 6.77
C LYS A 3 -1.29 13.96 6.82
N ASN A 4 -2.02 13.67 7.89
CA ASN A 4 -2.82 12.45 8.00
C ASN A 4 -3.97 12.55 7.00
N THR A 5 -3.69 12.27 5.73
CA THR A 5 -4.72 11.97 4.74
C THR A 5 -4.67 10.47 4.58
N GLU A 6 -5.41 9.78 5.44
CA GLU A 6 -5.53 8.33 5.37
C GLU A 6 -6.15 7.99 4.02
N LEU A 7 -5.53 7.07 3.28
CA LEU A 7 -6.13 6.51 2.08
C LEU A 7 -7.37 5.72 2.54
N ILE A 8 -8.56 6.25 2.28
CA ILE A 8 -9.84 5.67 2.69
C ILE A 8 -10.54 4.93 1.54
N THR A 9 -10.06 5.10 0.31
CA THR A 9 -10.54 4.41 -0.88
C THR A 9 -9.41 3.60 -1.54
N GLU A 10 -9.75 2.73 -2.48
CA GLU A 10 -8.75 2.05 -3.31
C GLU A 10 -7.90 3.07 -4.09
N ALA A 11 -6.60 2.80 -4.22
CA ALA A 11 -5.70 3.55 -5.09
C ALA A 11 -4.79 2.63 -5.92
N LYS A 12 -4.24 3.18 -7.00
CA LYS A 12 -3.26 2.51 -7.87
C LYS A 12 -1.91 3.20 -7.74
N ALA A 13 -0.92 2.46 -7.25
CA ALA A 13 0.43 2.94 -7.03
C ALA A 13 1.37 2.40 -8.11
N TRP A 14 2.10 3.29 -8.79
CA TRP A 14 3.18 2.87 -9.69
C TRP A 14 4.43 2.52 -8.89
N ILE A 15 4.95 1.32 -9.07
CA ILE A 15 6.19 0.84 -8.43
C ILE A 15 7.26 0.53 -9.48
N ARG A 16 8.52 0.83 -9.12
CA ARG A 16 9.66 0.48 -9.95
C ARG A 16 10.24 -0.84 -9.46
N ARG A 17 10.13 -1.88 -10.28
CA ARG A 17 10.69 -3.20 -9.95
C ARG A 17 12.20 -3.18 -10.17
N LYS A 18 12.97 -3.71 -9.22
CA LYS A 18 14.44 -3.76 -9.36
C LYS A 18 14.90 -4.69 -10.49
N ASN A 19 14.17 -5.79 -10.71
CA ASN A 19 14.53 -6.86 -11.66
C ASN A 19 13.35 -7.26 -12.59
N GLY A 20 12.51 -6.31 -12.99
CA GLY A 20 11.34 -6.58 -13.81
C GLY A 20 10.77 -5.31 -14.43
N PRO A 21 9.70 -5.42 -15.23
CA PRO A 21 8.98 -4.24 -15.68
C PRO A 21 8.40 -3.50 -14.47
N ASP A 22 8.34 -2.17 -14.58
CA ASP A 22 7.55 -1.37 -13.66
C ASP A 22 6.11 -1.90 -13.61
N GLU A 23 5.48 -1.78 -12.45
CA GLU A 23 4.19 -2.40 -12.20
C GLU A 23 3.26 -1.44 -11.48
N ILE A 24 1.95 -1.60 -11.70
CA ILE A 24 0.94 -0.88 -10.94
C ILE A 24 0.38 -1.85 -9.89
N ILE A 25 0.48 -1.45 -8.64
CA ILE A 25 -0.10 -2.17 -7.50
C ILE A 25 -1.41 -1.51 -7.10
N ARG A 26 -2.44 -2.33 -6.94
CA ARG A 26 -3.72 -1.93 -6.37
C ARG A 26 -3.63 -1.99 -4.86
N VAL A 27 -3.83 -0.85 -4.21
CA VAL A 27 -3.79 -0.67 -2.75
C VAL A 27 -5.22 -0.53 -2.25
N VAL A 28 -5.65 -1.43 -1.36
CA VAL A 28 -7.02 -1.50 -0.88
C VAL A 28 -7.04 -1.37 0.65
N PRO A 29 -7.65 -0.32 1.22
CA PRO A 29 -7.79 -0.19 2.67
C PRO A 29 -8.76 -1.23 3.23
N GLU A 30 -8.41 -1.82 4.37
CA GLU A 30 -9.28 -2.72 5.11
C GLU A 30 -10.18 -1.92 6.07
N LEU A 31 -11.42 -1.68 5.64
CA LEU A 31 -12.36 -0.80 6.36
C LEU A 31 -12.97 -1.44 7.63
N GLU A 32 -12.84 -2.75 7.80
CA GLU A 32 -13.45 -3.50 8.92
C GLU A 32 -12.48 -3.88 10.05
N SER A 33 -11.30 -3.26 10.08
CA SER A 33 -10.33 -3.44 11.16
C SER A 33 -10.91 -2.95 12.50
N LYS A 34 -11.24 -3.86 13.42
CA LYS A 34 -11.54 -3.53 14.84
C LYS A 34 -10.31 -3.05 15.62
N SER A 35 -9.15 -2.97 14.96
CA SER A 35 -7.87 -2.63 15.58
C SER A 35 -7.53 -1.17 15.33
N LYS A 36 -6.65 -0.61 16.18
CA LYS A 36 -6.08 0.74 16.02
C LYS A 36 -5.05 0.84 14.87
N VAL A 37 -4.94 -0.21 14.05
CA VAL A 37 -3.96 -0.34 12.98
C VAL A 37 -4.68 -0.14 11.65
N LEU A 38 -4.14 0.75 10.81
CA LEU A 38 -4.58 0.90 9.43
C LEU A 38 -3.93 -0.20 8.60
N VAL A 39 -4.72 -0.93 7.81
CA VAL A 39 -4.23 -2.04 7.01
C VAL A 39 -4.56 -1.78 5.54
N TYR A 40 -3.54 -1.95 4.69
CA TYR A 40 -3.62 -1.77 3.25
C TYR A 40 -3.20 -3.06 2.56
N ASN A 41 -4.17 -3.78 1.99
CA ASN A 41 -3.91 -4.97 1.21
C ASN A 41 -3.39 -4.59 -0.18
N LEU A 42 -2.42 -5.35 -0.68
CA LEU A 42 -1.71 -5.08 -1.92
C LEU A 42 -2.01 -6.18 -2.94
N TYR A 43 -2.37 -5.78 -4.14
CA TYR A 43 -2.67 -6.69 -5.24
C TYR A 43 -2.06 -6.24 -6.54
N THR A 44 -1.86 -7.17 -7.46
CA THR A 44 -1.64 -6.83 -8.87
C THR A 44 -2.89 -6.12 -9.43
N ALA A 45 -2.73 -5.17 -10.36
CA ALA A 45 -3.80 -4.20 -10.64
C ALA A 45 -4.71 -4.50 -11.84
N PHE A 46 -4.37 -5.50 -12.66
CA PHE A 46 -5.00 -5.65 -13.99
C PHE A 46 -5.48 -7.06 -14.33
N GLU A 47 -5.07 -8.08 -13.57
CA GLU A 47 -5.54 -9.44 -13.76
C GLU A 47 -7.01 -9.59 -13.35
N GLU A 48 -7.73 -10.48 -14.02
CA GLU A 48 -9.10 -10.86 -13.64
C GLU A 48 -9.15 -11.50 -12.24
N THR A 49 -8.05 -12.18 -11.87
CA THR A 49 -7.81 -12.73 -10.52
C THR A 49 -6.52 -12.12 -9.97
N PRO A 50 -6.60 -11.01 -9.22
CA PRO A 50 -5.43 -10.33 -8.70
C PRO A 50 -4.64 -11.19 -7.71
N ASP A 51 -3.32 -11.25 -7.90
CA ASP A 51 -2.43 -11.90 -6.94
C ASP A 51 -2.30 -11.03 -5.69
N HIS A 52 -2.38 -11.66 -4.52
CA HIS A 52 -2.16 -10.98 -3.25
C HIS A 52 -0.66 -10.85 -2.97
N LEU A 53 -0.19 -9.62 -2.86
CA LEU A 53 1.21 -9.28 -2.70
C LEU A 53 1.60 -9.04 -1.23
N GLY A 54 0.68 -9.25 -0.29
CA GLY A 54 0.87 -8.91 1.13
C GLY A 54 0.13 -7.63 1.51
N ARG A 55 0.49 -7.07 2.66
CA ARG A 55 -0.17 -5.87 3.19
C ARG A 55 0.80 -4.95 3.92
N ILE A 56 0.49 -3.66 3.94
CA ILE A 56 1.19 -2.66 4.75
C ILE A 56 0.30 -2.29 5.92
N LEU A 57 0.84 -2.35 7.13
CA LEU A 57 0.18 -1.98 8.36
C LEU A 57 0.79 -0.69 8.90
N PHE A 58 -0.04 0.25 9.36
CA PHE A 58 0.40 1.47 10.04
C PHE A 58 -0.14 1.52 11.46
N ASP A 59 0.71 1.90 12.41
CA ASP A 59 0.28 2.25 13.76
C ASP A 59 -0.22 3.71 13.86
N GLU A 60 -0.73 4.07 15.03
CA GLU A 60 -1.23 5.43 15.32
C GLU A 60 -0.13 6.51 15.27
N GLN A 61 1.15 6.13 15.25
CA GLN A 61 2.29 7.05 15.13
C GLN A 61 2.79 7.18 13.67
N GLY A 62 2.23 6.39 12.75
CA GLY A 62 2.63 6.36 11.34
C GLY A 62 3.86 5.51 11.06
N TYR A 63 4.32 4.70 12.01
CA TYR A 63 5.29 3.63 11.70
C TYR A 63 4.58 2.53 10.95
N TRP A 64 5.31 1.88 10.04
CA TRP A 64 4.74 0.86 9.18
C TRP A 64 5.60 -0.39 9.11
N ILE A 65 4.91 -1.51 8.86
CA ILE A 65 5.53 -2.79 8.53
C ILE A 65 4.88 -3.34 7.27
N TYR A 66 5.66 -4.11 6.52
CA TYR A 66 5.14 -4.95 5.46
C TYR A 66 5.01 -6.39 5.97
N ASP A 67 3.82 -6.96 5.80
CA ASP A 67 3.51 -8.35 6.09
C ASP A 67 3.29 -9.08 4.76
N GLY A 68 4.35 -9.73 4.29
CA GLY A 68 4.41 -10.48 3.04
C GLY A 68 5.86 -10.83 2.65
N GLU A 69 6.01 -11.57 1.56
CA GLU A 69 7.32 -12.11 1.13
C GLU A 69 7.67 -11.74 -0.32
N VAL A 70 6.76 -11.08 -1.06
CA VAL A 70 6.88 -10.87 -2.50
C VAL A 70 7.66 -9.60 -2.83
N LEU A 71 7.45 -8.52 -2.07
CA LEU A 71 8.03 -7.22 -2.35
C LEU A 71 9.44 -7.10 -1.77
N THR A 72 10.36 -6.51 -2.53
CA THR A 72 11.67 -6.11 -2.03
C THR A 72 11.55 -4.89 -1.11
N ILE A 73 12.56 -4.67 -0.25
CA ILE A 73 12.59 -3.51 0.67
C ILE A 73 12.37 -2.18 -0.07
N ALA A 74 12.99 -2.00 -1.24
CA ALA A 74 12.83 -0.77 -2.01
C ALA A 74 11.40 -0.55 -2.52
N GLU A 75 10.70 -1.62 -2.92
CA GLU A 75 9.31 -1.56 -3.37
C GLU A 75 8.36 -1.31 -2.19
N GLN A 76 8.64 -1.93 -1.04
CA GLN A 76 7.92 -1.67 0.21
C GLN A 76 8.01 -0.20 0.61
N GLU A 77 9.23 0.37 0.62
CA GLU A 77 9.45 1.79 0.93
C GLU A 77 8.72 2.72 -0.06
N GLN A 78 8.73 2.39 -1.36
CA GLN A 78 8.02 3.18 -2.38
C GLN A 78 6.51 3.17 -2.15
N LEU A 79 5.92 2.01 -1.83
CA LEU A 79 4.49 1.88 -1.54
C LEU A 79 4.10 2.58 -0.24
N ALA A 80 4.86 2.38 0.83
CA ALA A 80 4.61 3.07 2.09
C ALA A 80 4.67 4.59 1.89
N LYS A 81 5.67 5.09 1.16
CA LYS A 81 5.78 6.50 0.82
C LYS A 81 4.59 6.98 -0.03
N PHE A 82 4.12 6.19 -0.99
CA PHE A 82 2.93 6.51 -1.76
C PHE A 82 1.72 6.67 -0.87
N ILE A 83 1.44 5.70 0.02
CA ILE A 83 0.30 5.71 0.94
C ILE A 83 0.37 6.93 1.88
N ILE A 84 1.52 7.17 2.51
CA ILE A 84 1.73 8.28 3.45
C ILE A 84 1.47 9.65 2.79
N ASN A 85 1.83 9.79 1.52
CA ASN A 85 1.73 11.06 0.79
C ASN A 85 0.49 11.13 -0.10
N TYR A 86 -0.39 10.13 -0.05
CA TYR A 86 -1.55 10.10 -0.91
C TYR A 86 -2.52 11.20 -0.48
N VAL A 87 -2.75 12.14 -1.38
CA VAL A 87 -3.77 13.17 -1.22
C VAL A 87 -4.81 12.91 -2.28
N GLU A 88 -6.01 12.51 -1.87
CA GLU A 88 -7.16 12.45 -2.79
C GLU A 88 -7.33 13.84 -3.42
N ARG A 89 -7.14 13.92 -4.74
CA ARG A 89 -7.49 15.12 -5.51
C ARG A 89 -8.90 14.92 -6.05
N PHE A 90 -9.85 15.61 -5.44
CA PHE A 90 -11.21 15.78 -5.92
C PHE A 90 -11.26 16.72 -7.14
#